data_AF-A0A368FV33-F1
#
_entry.id   AF-A0A368FV33-F1
#
_cell.length_a   1.000
_cell.length_b   1.000
_cell.length_c   1.000
_cell.angle_alpha   90.00
_cell.angle_beta   90.00
_cell.angle_gamma   90.00
#
_symmetry.space_group_name_H-M   'P 1'
#
loop_
_entity.id
_entity.type
_entity.pdbx_description
1 polymer ?
#
loop_
_entity_poly.entity_id
_entity_poly.type
_entity_poly.pdbx_seq_one_letter_code
_entity_poly.pdbx_strand_id
1 'polypeptide(L)'
;MLYHSYLETKEAFSWSHNCFIGVRPYKCEQCDKSFTQRCSLESHLRKVHGVLHNYGYKERRNKVFVCEECGFTSEMFDVYVSHLKMLHPFSASLIRLSAPPKKLQVIKFQVDLTYE
;
A
#
# COMPACT_ATOMS: atom_id res chain seq x y z
N MET A 1 -4.53 -22.79 -30.69
CA MET A 1 -5.72 -21.90 -30.79
C MET A 1 -6.41 -21.96 -29.42
N LEU A 2 -6.43 -20.97 -28.54
CA LEU A 2 -6.25 -19.52 -28.65
C LEU A 2 -5.75 -18.96 -27.31
N TYR A 3 -4.46 -18.63 -27.18
CA TYR A 3 -3.99 -17.44 -26.45
C TYR A 3 -2.51 -17.17 -26.76
N HIS A 4 -2.12 -17.33 -28.03
CA HIS A 4 -0.75 -17.11 -28.51
C HIS A 4 -0.61 -15.85 -29.38
N SER A 5 -1.55 -14.92 -29.32
CA SER A 5 -1.48 -13.70 -30.13
C SER A 5 -2.31 -12.57 -29.55
N TYR A 6 -1.82 -11.96 -28.47
CA TYR A 6 -2.22 -10.59 -28.13
C TYR A 6 -1.03 -9.86 -27.49
N LEU A 7 -0.27 -9.23 -28.38
CA LEU A 7 0.62 -8.08 -28.15
C LEU A 7 2.01 -8.38 -27.56
N GLU A 8 2.93 -8.68 -28.48
CA GLU A 8 4.28 -8.12 -28.46
C GLU A 8 4.17 -6.59 -28.35
N THR A 9 4.42 -6.05 -27.17
CA THR A 9 5.15 -4.79 -26.90
C THR A 9 5.03 -4.47 -25.41
N LYS A 10 6.17 -4.08 -24.82
CA LYS A 10 6.41 -3.64 -23.44
C LYS A 10 6.99 -4.70 -22.50
N GLU A 11 8.29 -4.92 -22.67
CA GLU A 11 9.30 -4.84 -21.59
C GLU A 11 8.77 -5.18 -20.17
N ALA A 12 8.51 -6.46 -19.91
CA ALA A 12 8.36 -7.02 -18.57
C ALA A 12 8.61 -8.52 -18.73
N PHE A 13 9.60 -9.15 -18.12
CA PHE A 13 9.65 -9.26 -16.67
C PHE A 13 11.05 -9.78 -16.30
N SER A 14 11.95 -8.89 -15.89
CA SER A 14 13.15 -9.30 -15.19
C SER A 14 12.75 -9.73 -13.78
N TRP A 15 12.29 -10.97 -13.61
CA TRP A 15 12.21 -11.63 -12.31
C TRP A 15 13.63 -12.00 -11.83
N SER A 16 14.56 -11.05 -11.84
CA SER A 16 15.88 -11.25 -11.25
C SER A 16 15.80 -10.97 -9.76
N HIS A 17 15.40 -11.99 -9.00
CA HIS A 17 15.97 -12.32 -7.69
C HIS A 17 16.39 -11.12 -6.80
N ASN A 18 15.47 -10.20 -6.52
CA ASN A 18 15.73 -9.12 -5.57
C ASN A 18 14.60 -9.05 -4.54
N CYS A 19 14.76 -9.93 -3.56
CA CYS A 19 14.53 -9.70 -2.14
C CYS A 19 13.63 -8.51 -1.78
N PHE A 20 12.56 -8.85 -1.06
CA PHE A 20 11.65 -8.06 -0.21
C PHE A 20 12.24 -6.85 0.57
N ILE A 21 13.56 -6.63 0.55
CA ILE A 21 14.31 -5.63 1.34
C ILE A 21 14.28 -4.21 0.70
N GLY A 22 13.74 -4.03 -0.51
CA GLY A 22 13.94 -2.81 -1.31
C GLY A 22 12.74 -1.96 -1.69
N VAL A 23 11.51 -2.27 -1.27
CA VAL A 23 10.32 -1.53 -1.76
C VAL A 23 10.32 -0.09 -1.21
N ARG A 24 10.37 0.89 -2.12
CA ARG A 24 10.42 2.33 -1.80
C ARG A 24 9.18 3.02 -2.38
N PRO A 25 8.00 2.84 -1.77
CA PRO A 25 6.72 3.27 -2.34
C PRO A 25 6.57 4.80 -2.40
N TYR A 26 7.40 5.55 -1.68
CA TYR A 26 7.32 7.01 -1.63
C TYR A 26 8.35 7.62 -2.57
N LYS A 27 7.97 7.85 -3.84
CA LYS A 27 8.83 8.48 -4.85
C LYS A 27 8.74 10.01 -4.77
N CYS A 28 9.85 10.70 -4.99
CA CYS A 28 9.86 12.15 -5.18
C CYS A 28 9.42 12.50 -6.61
N GLU A 29 8.56 13.51 -6.76
CA GLU A 29 8.11 13.97 -8.09
C GLU A 29 9.09 14.96 -8.72
N GLN A 30 10.03 15.51 -7.94
CA GLN A 30 11.03 16.48 -8.41
C GLN A 30 12.41 15.87 -8.68
N CYS A 31 12.64 14.60 -8.29
CA CYS A 31 13.87 13.88 -8.60
C CYS A 31 13.68 12.36 -8.51
N ASP A 32 14.65 11.57 -8.96
CA ASP A 32 14.56 10.10 -9.00
C ASP A 32 14.77 9.41 -7.64
N LYS A 33 14.71 10.15 -6.52
CA LYS A 33 14.83 9.55 -5.19
C LYS A 33 13.51 8.93 -4.74
N SER A 34 13.61 7.71 -4.21
CA SER A 34 12.50 7.02 -3.56
C SER A 34 12.83 6.68 -2.11
N PHE A 35 11.80 6.56 -1.28
CA PHE A 35 11.91 6.35 0.16
C PHE A 35 10.99 5.20 0.60
N THR A 36 11.42 4.48 1.65
CA THR A 36 10.62 3.42 2.29
C THR A 36 9.53 4.00 3.20
N GLN A 37 9.70 5.25 3.66
CA GLN A 37 8.79 5.93 4.57
C GLN A 37 8.39 7.31 4.07
N ARG A 38 7.15 7.71 4.37
CA ARG A 38 6.60 9.02 3.99
C ARG A 38 7.34 10.18 4.64
N CYS A 39 7.61 10.10 5.93
CA CYS A 39 8.30 11.16 6.67
C CYS A 39 9.70 11.45 6.08
N SER A 40 10.37 10.42 5.56
CA SER A 40 11.65 10.57 4.85
C SER A 40 11.48 11.34 3.54
N LEU A 41 10.43 11.05 2.75
CA LEU A 41 10.11 11.80 1.54
C LEU A 41 9.77 13.27 1.87
N GLU A 42 8.95 13.52 2.89
CA GLU A 42 8.57 14.88 3.29
C GLU A 42 9.77 15.70 3.78
N SER A 43 10.66 15.07 4.55
CA SER A 43 11.92 15.68 4.99
C SER A 43 12.83 15.99 3.79
N HIS A 44 12.91 15.08 2.83
CA HIS A 44 13.65 15.28 1.59
C HIS A 44 13.08 16.44 0.77
N LEU A 45 11.76 16.48 0.56
CA LEU A 45 11.07 17.53 -0.17
C LEU A 45 11.31 18.91 0.47
N ARG A 46 11.29 18.99 1.81
CA ARG A 46 11.62 20.21 2.54
C ARG A 46 13.09 20.63 2.37
N LYS A 47 14.03 19.70 2.57
CA LYS A 47 15.47 20.01 2.64
C LYS A 47 16.13 20.21 1.27
N VAL A 48 15.68 19.48 0.26
CA VAL A 48 16.31 19.45 -1.07
C VAL A 48 15.54 20.32 -2.06
N HIS A 49 14.21 20.32 -1.96
CA HIS A 49 13.34 21.00 -2.93
C HIS A 49 12.61 22.23 -2.34
N GLY A 50 12.76 22.51 -1.04
CA GLY A 50 12.07 23.62 -0.37
C GLY A 50 10.55 23.45 -0.29
N VAL A 51 10.02 22.27 -0.59
CA VAL A 51 8.58 22.01 -0.61
C VAL A 51 8.09 21.76 0.81
N LEU A 52 7.13 22.58 1.25
CA LEU A 52 6.41 22.40 2.50
C LEU A 52 5.07 21.73 2.22
N HIS A 53 4.90 20.51 2.75
CA HIS A 53 3.57 19.90 2.82
C HIS A 53 2.80 20.50 4.00
N ASN A 54 1.77 21.28 3.68
CA ASN A 54 0.87 21.84 4.67
C ASN A 54 -0.40 20.99 4.74
N TYR A 55 -0.39 19.98 5.61
CA TYR A 55 -1.58 19.16 5.83
C TYR A 55 -2.52 19.85 6.81
N GLY A 56 -3.80 19.93 6.46
CA GLY A 56 -4.85 20.40 7.35
C GLY A 56 -5.04 19.48 8.56
N TYR A 57 -5.60 20.04 9.64
CA TYR A 57 -6.00 19.25 10.80
C TYR A 57 -6.98 18.14 10.38
N LYS A 58 -6.67 16.87 10.70
CA LYS A 58 -7.39 15.65 10.29
C LYS A 58 -7.43 15.37 8.77
N GLU A 59 -6.62 16.05 7.96
CA GLU A 59 -6.53 15.73 6.54
C GLU A 59 -5.92 14.32 6.34
N ARG A 60 -6.60 13.48 5.54
CA ARG A 60 -6.07 12.15 5.21
C ARG A 60 -4.92 12.29 4.23
N ARG A 61 -3.76 11.75 4.60
CA ARG A 61 -2.59 11.63 3.73
C ARG A 61 -2.87 10.62 2.60
N ASN A 62 -2.32 10.85 1.40
CA ASN A 62 -2.45 9.94 0.26
C ASN A 62 -1.96 8.53 0.65
N LYS A 63 -2.82 7.51 0.57
CA LYS A 63 -2.53 6.15 1.03
C LYS A 63 -1.96 5.35 -0.14
N VAL A 64 -0.71 4.91 -0.01
CA VAL A 64 -0.10 3.99 -0.98
C VAL A 64 -0.36 2.56 -0.52
N PHE A 65 -0.88 1.74 -1.42
CA PHE A 65 -1.11 0.30 -1.25
C PHE A 65 0.08 -0.46 -1.81
N VAL A 66 0.69 -1.32 -1.00
CA VAL A 66 1.88 -2.10 -1.37
C VAL A 66 1.53 -3.58 -1.31
N CYS A 67 1.84 -4.32 -2.36
CA CYS A 67 1.77 -5.78 -2.36
C CYS A 67 3.00 -6.35 -1.66
N GLU A 68 2.78 -7.12 -0.60
CA GLU A 68 3.86 -7.73 0.18
C GLU A 68 4.52 -8.90 -0.56
N GLU A 69 3.82 -9.52 -1.51
CA GLU A 69 4.31 -10.68 -2.28
C GLU A 69 5.26 -10.28 -3.41
N CYS A 70 5.03 -9.13 -4.05
CA CYS A 70 5.78 -8.70 -5.24
C CYS A 70 6.26 -7.24 -5.22
N GLY A 71 5.92 -6.46 -4.20
CA GLY A 71 6.33 -5.06 -4.08
C GLY A 71 5.59 -4.08 -4.98
N PHE A 72 4.56 -4.50 -5.72
CA PHE A 72 3.72 -3.61 -6.52
C PHE A 72 3.10 -2.51 -5.65
N THR A 73 3.12 -1.26 -6.12
CA THR A 73 2.60 -0.10 -5.40
C THR A 73 1.51 0.60 -6.21
N SER A 74 0.42 1.00 -5.55
CA SER A 74 -0.68 1.76 -6.16
C SER A 74 -1.21 2.83 -5.21
N GLU A 75 -1.62 3.99 -5.73
CA GLU A 75 -2.33 5.02 -4.95
C GLU A 75 -3.84 4.75 -4.86
N MET A 76 -4.35 3.87 -5.73
CA MET A 76 -5.76 3.51 -5.79
C MET A 76 -5.99 2.11 -5.25
N PHE A 77 -7.01 1.97 -4.40
CA PHE A 77 -7.37 0.69 -3.79
C PHE A 77 -7.83 -0.33 -4.84
N ASP A 78 -8.65 0.09 -5.80
CA ASP A 78 -9.23 -0.80 -6.80
C ASP A 78 -8.16 -1.41 -7.71
N VAL A 79 -7.14 -0.63 -8.07
CA VAL A 79 -5.97 -1.08 -8.84
C VAL A 79 -5.17 -2.11 -8.04
N TYR A 80 -4.98 -1.88 -6.73
CA TYR A 80 -4.32 -2.85 -5.85
C TYR A 80 -5.12 -4.15 -5.73
N VAL A 81 -6.45 -4.07 -5.57
CA VAL A 81 -7.32 -5.25 -5.50
C VAL A 81 -7.33 -6.02 -6.82
N SER A 82 -7.39 -5.32 -7.95
CA SER A 82 -7.28 -5.93 -9.28
C SER A 82 -5.94 -6.66 -9.45
N HIS A 83 -4.84 -6.02 -9.05
CA HIS A 83 -3.52 -6.63 -9.02
C HIS A 83 -3.51 -7.94 -8.20
N LEU A 84 -4.06 -7.92 -6.98
CA LEU A 84 -4.14 -9.12 -6.15
C LEU A 84 -5.01 -10.21 -6.80
N LYS A 85 -6.17 -9.86 -7.36
CA LYS A 85 -7.07 -10.82 -8.01
C LYS A 85 -6.43 -11.51 -9.21
N MET A 86 -5.63 -10.77 -9.98
CA MET A 86 -5.04 -11.26 -11.23
C MET A 86 -3.72 -12.01 -11.00
N LEU A 87 -2.85 -11.51 -10.10
CA LEU A 87 -1.49 -12.03 -9.93
C LEU A 87 -1.29 -12.79 -8.62
N HIS A 88 -2.10 -12.56 -7.59
CA HIS A 88 -2.02 -13.25 -6.30
C HIS A 88 -3.39 -13.68 -5.75
N PRO A 89 -4.14 -14.55 -6.48
CA PRO A 89 -5.54 -14.87 -6.17
C PRO A 89 -5.75 -15.51 -4.78
N PHE A 90 -4.69 -16.10 -4.22
CA PHE A 90 -4.69 -16.75 -2.91
C PHE A 90 -3.90 -15.98 -1.84
N SER A 91 -3.52 -14.73 -2.12
CA SER A 91 -2.78 -13.92 -1.14
C SER A 91 -3.61 -13.72 0.13
N ALA A 92 -2.94 -13.81 1.28
CA ALA A 92 -3.55 -13.51 2.57
C ALA A 92 -4.16 -12.09 2.59
N SER A 93 -3.54 -11.14 1.88
CA SER A 93 -4.07 -9.79 1.68
C SER A 93 -5.43 -9.77 1.00
N LEU A 94 -5.64 -10.53 -0.09
CA LEU A 94 -6.94 -10.57 -0.77
C LEU A 94 -8.00 -11.29 0.08
N ILE A 95 -7.62 -12.37 0.76
CA ILE A 95 -8.53 -13.12 1.65
C ILE A 95 -9.03 -12.22 2.79
N ARG A 96 -8.12 -11.46 3.43
CA ARG A 96 -8.49 -10.48 4.48
C ARG A 96 -9.43 -9.38 3.98
N LEU A 97 -9.28 -8.94 2.73
CA LEU A 97 -10.17 -7.93 2.13
C LEU A 97 -11.56 -8.50 1.82
N SER A 98 -11.66 -9.78 1.50
CA SER A 98 -12.93 -10.48 1.26
C SER A 98 -13.63 -10.92 2.54
N ALA A 99 -12.92 -10.94 3.67
CA ALA A 99 -13.51 -11.31 4.96
C ALA A 99 -14.52 -10.24 5.41
N PRO A 100 -15.68 -10.63 5.94
CA PRO A 100 -16.63 -9.67 6.50
C PRO A 100 -15.96 -8.89 7.66
N PRO A 101 -16.26 -7.58 7.81
CA PRO A 101 -15.67 -6.77 8.86
C PRO A 101 -15.98 -7.42 10.21
N LYS A 102 -14.93 -7.76 10.97
CA LYS A 102 -15.09 -8.21 12.36
C LYS A 102 -15.75 -7.06 13.12
N LYS A 103 -17.03 -7.21 13.46
CA LYS A 103 -17.74 -6.33 14.39
C LYS A 103 -16.89 -6.28 15.65
N LEU A 104 -16.31 -5.14 15.99
CA LEU A 104 -15.63 -4.97 17.28
C LEU A 104 -16.66 -5.36 18.36
N GLN A 105 -16.45 -6.48 19.04
CA GLN A 105 -17.16 -6.74 20.29
C GLN A 105 -16.61 -5.72 21.29
N VAL A 106 -17.39 -4.68 21.53
CA VAL A 106 -17.21 -3.82 22.70
C VAL A 106 -17.41 -4.73 23.90
N ILE A 107 -16.33 -5.05 24.60
CA ILE A 107 -16.37 -5.75 25.88
C ILE A 107 -17.16 -4.84 26.83
N LYS A 108 -18.40 -5.22 27.14
CA LYS A 108 -19.21 -4.53 28.14
C LYS A 108 -18.61 -4.87 29.49
N PHE A 109 -17.72 -4.02 30.01
CA PHE A 109 -17.30 -4.10 31.41
C PHE A 109 -18.51 -3.76 32.27
N GLN A 110 -19.12 -4.78 32.86
CA GLN A 110 -20.11 -4.61 33.91
C GLN A 110 -19.31 -4.32 35.18
N VAL A 111 -19.28 -3.05 35.59
CA VAL A 111 -18.70 -2.66 36.86
C VAL A 111 -19.82 -2.85 37.87
N ASP A 112 -19.79 -3.94 38.62
CA ASP A 112 -20.74 -4.17 39.70
C ASP A 112 -20.45 -3.15 40.82
N LEU A 113 -21.35 -2.18 40.98
CA LEU A 113 -21.41 -1.31 42.16
C LEU A 113 -22.00 -2.12 43.31
N THR A 114 -21.16 -2.83 44.07
CA THR A 114 -21.53 -3.26 45.42
C THR A 114 -21.35 -2.07 46.35
N TYR A 115 -22.48 -1.49 46.77
CA TYR A 115 -22.52 -0.61 47.93
C TYR A 115 -22.47 -1.50 49.18
N GLU A 116 -21.58 -1.16 50.12
CA GLU A 116 -21.83 -1.21 51.57
C GLU A 116 -21.11 -0.01 52.19
#